data_AF-A0A835Q548-F1
#
_entry.id   AF-A0A835Q548-F1
#
_cell.length_a   1.000
_cell.length_b   1.000
_cell.length_c   1.000
_cell.angle_alpha   90.00
_cell.angle_beta   90.00
_cell.angle_gamma   90.00
#
_symmetry.space_group_name_H-M   'P 1'
#
loop_
_entity.id
_entity.type
_entity.pdbx_description
1 polymer ?
#
loop_
_entity_poly.entity_id
_entity_poly.type
_entity_poly.pdbx_seq_one_letter_code
_entity_poly.pdbx_strand_id
1 'polypeptide(L)'
;MVPNGAFPDSRTYNLMLQYLIKSAKLQEVFVLLKEMVKNEFLPSPANCNSAMKMFIDFKDWDMAMKAWKIMADNGIVEEEVANSLVIGFETMAGRGGLN
;
A
#
# COMPACT_ATOMS: atom_id res chain seq x y z
N MET A 1 -25.11 -18.73 -15.67
CA MET A 1 -25.28 -17.29 -15.38
C MET A 1 -23.89 -16.68 -15.45
N VAL A 2 -23.62 -15.80 -16.42
CA VAL A 2 -22.36 -15.07 -16.50
C VAL A 2 -22.43 -13.97 -15.43
N PRO A 3 -21.43 -13.79 -14.55
CA PRO A 3 -21.43 -12.63 -13.68
C PRO A 3 -21.33 -11.40 -14.59
N ASN A 4 -22.36 -10.54 -14.58
CA ASN A 4 -22.28 -9.21 -15.18
C ASN A 4 -21.39 -8.31 -14.31
N GLY A 5 -20.14 -8.71 -14.12
CA GLY A 5 -19.10 -7.88 -13.51
C GLY A 5 -18.34 -7.17 -14.62
N ALA A 6 -18.44 -5.85 -14.66
CA ALA A 6 -17.44 -5.07 -15.37
C ALA A 6 -16.11 -5.26 -14.63
N PHE A 7 -15.09 -5.79 -15.31
CA PHE A 7 -13.76 -5.88 -14.73
C PHE A 7 -13.20 -4.46 -14.55
N PRO A 8 -12.72 -4.10 -13.34
CA PRO A 8 -12.11 -2.80 -13.14
C PRO A 8 -10.89 -2.65 -14.05
N ASP A 9 -10.77 -1.51 -14.70
CA ASP A 9 -9.54 -1.11 -15.37
C ASP A 9 -8.58 -0.44 -14.38
N SER A 10 -7.37 -0.11 -14.85
CA SER A 10 -6.36 0.59 -14.04
C SER A 10 -6.89 1.87 -13.38
N ARG A 11 -7.73 2.64 -14.09
CA ARG A 11 -8.29 3.89 -13.58
C ARG A 11 -9.27 3.63 -12.45
N THR A 12 -10.14 2.65 -12.61
CA THR A 12 -11.14 2.22 -11.62
C THR A 12 -10.45 1.72 -10.36
N TYR A 13 -9.45 0.86 -10.51
CA TYR A 13 -8.66 0.37 -9.39
C TYR A 13 -7.97 1.49 -8.61
N ASN A 14 -7.31 2.41 -9.31
CA ASN A 14 -6.63 3.52 -8.65
C ASN A 14 -7.60 4.46 -7.92
N LEU A 15 -8.81 4.67 -8.45
CA LEU A 15 -9.85 5.45 -7.78
C LEU A 15 -10.35 4.76 -6.50
N MET A 16 -10.63 3.46 -6.57
CA MET A 16 -11.04 2.66 -5.40
C MET A 16 -9.95 2.68 -4.32
N LEU A 17 -8.69 2.49 -4.71
CA LEU A 17 -7.56 2.51 -3.80
C LEU A 17 -7.42 3.88 -3.10
N GLN A 18 -7.52 4.98 -3.84
CA GLN A 18 -7.52 6.33 -3.26
C GLN A 18 -8.64 6.53 -2.24
N TYR A 19 -9.84 6.07 -2.56
CA TYR A 19 -10.99 6.18 -1.65
C TYR A 19 -10.75 5.41 -0.34
N LEU A 20 -10.24 4.18 -0.42
CA LEU A 20 -9.96 3.34 0.74
C LEU A 20 -8.84 3.93 1.62
N ILE A 21 -7.77 4.47 1.00
CA ILE A 21 -6.69 5.15 1.71
C ILE A 21 -7.24 6.37 2.46
N LYS A 22 -8.01 7.24 1.79
CA LYS A 22 -8.63 8.42 2.41
C LYS A 22 -9.60 8.06 3.55
N SER A 23 -10.19 6.87 3.48
CA SER A 23 -11.10 6.34 4.49
C SER A 23 -10.40 5.52 5.59
N ALA A 24 -9.06 5.46 5.58
CA ALA A 24 -8.24 4.69 6.51
C ALA A 24 -8.68 3.22 6.65
N LYS A 25 -9.06 2.58 5.54
CA LYS A 25 -9.48 1.18 5.48
C LYS A 25 -8.29 0.26 5.22
N LEU A 26 -7.43 0.10 6.23
CA LEU A 26 -6.11 -0.55 6.10
C LEU A 26 -6.17 -1.94 5.46
N GLN A 27 -7.05 -2.81 5.96
CA GLN A 27 -7.19 -4.19 5.45
C GLN A 27 -7.64 -4.19 3.99
N GLU A 28 -8.62 -3.35 3.66
CA GLU A 28 -9.18 -3.24 2.32
C GLU A 28 -8.18 -2.65 1.33
N VAL A 29 -7.35 -1.68 1.76
CA VAL A 29 -6.22 -1.17 0.96
C VAL A 29 -5.26 -2.30 0.62
N PHE A 30 -4.88 -3.12 1.60
CA PHE A 30 -3.97 -4.24 1.37
C PHE A 30 -4.57 -5.31 0.44
N VAL A 31 -5.85 -5.66 0.64
CA VAL A 31 -6.55 -6.62 -0.22
C VAL A 31 -6.62 -6.10 -1.66
N LEU A 32 -6.95 -4.83 -1.86
CA LEU A 32 -7.06 -4.24 -3.19
C LEU A 32 -5.69 -4.17 -3.89
N LEU A 33 -4.60 -3.84 -3.17
CA LEU A 33 -3.24 -3.89 -3.74
C LEU A 33 -2.89 -5.28 -4.30
N LYS A 34 -3.23 -6.35 -3.57
CA LYS A 34 -3.00 -7.73 -4.05
C LYS A 34 -3.88 -8.07 -5.24
N GLU A 35 -5.14 -7.63 -5.23
CA GLU A 35 -6.07 -7.86 -6.33
C GLU A 35 -5.59 -7.18 -7.62
N MET A 36 -5.14 -5.92 -7.52
CA MET A 36 -4.59 -5.16 -8.65
C MET A 36 -3.46 -5.94 -9.32
N VAL A 37 -2.44 -6.34 -8.55
CA VAL A 37 -1.29 -7.09 -9.08
C VAL A 37 -1.72 -8.43 -9.69
N LYS A 38 -2.63 -9.16 -9.02
CA LYS A 38 -3.18 -10.42 -9.54
C LYS A 38 -3.87 -10.24 -10.89
N ASN A 39 -4.49 -9.08 -11.12
CA ASN A 39 -5.19 -8.74 -12.35
C ASN A 39 -4.31 -7.92 -13.31
N GLU A 40 -2.98 -7.99 -13.16
CA GLU A 40 -2.00 -7.36 -14.05
C GLU A 40 -2.09 -5.82 -14.10
N PHE A 41 -2.67 -5.22 -13.07
CA PHE A 41 -2.70 -3.77 -12.90
C PHE A 41 -1.80 -3.35 -11.75
N LEU A 42 -0.99 -2.32 -11.95
CA LEU A 42 -0.15 -1.76 -10.90
C LEU A 42 -0.80 -0.52 -10.30
N PRO A 43 -0.74 -0.35 -8.96
CA PRO A 43 -1.10 0.91 -8.33
C PRO A 43 -0.21 2.04 -8.84
N SER A 44 -0.77 3.24 -8.93
CA SER A 44 0.03 4.42 -9.27
C SER A 44 1.07 4.69 -8.18
N PRO A 45 2.20 5.29 -8.55
CA PRO A 45 3.19 5.81 -7.60
C PRO A 45 2.60 6.58 -6.41
N ALA A 46 1.75 7.56 -6.69
CA ALA A 46 1.12 8.39 -5.67
C ALA A 46 0.26 7.56 -4.70
N ASN A 47 -0.43 6.53 -5.19
CA ASN A 47 -1.20 5.62 -4.36
C ASN A 47 -0.29 4.72 -3.50
N CYS A 48 0.86 4.30 -4.02
CA CYS A 48 1.85 3.54 -3.26
C CYS A 48 2.41 4.36 -2.10
N ASN A 49 2.85 5.60 -2.36
CA ASN A 49 3.35 6.53 -1.34
C ASN A 49 2.28 6.76 -0.27
N SER A 50 1.03 7.01 -0.68
CA SER A 50 -0.07 7.28 0.24
C SER A 50 -0.44 6.07 1.09
N ALA A 51 -0.47 4.87 0.50
CA ALA A 51 -0.74 3.63 1.25
C ALA A 51 0.37 3.32 2.25
N MET A 52 1.64 3.48 1.85
CA MET A 52 2.79 3.27 2.73
C MET A 52 2.76 4.23 3.92
N LYS A 53 2.55 5.52 3.66
CA LYS A 53 2.41 6.55 4.71
C LYS A 53 1.29 6.19 5.67
N MET A 54 0.13 5.79 5.16
CA MET A 54 -1.01 5.37 5.98
C MET A 54 -0.63 4.21 6.92
N PHE A 55 -0.01 3.13 6.42
CA PHE A 55 0.37 2.01 7.30
C PHE A 55 1.38 2.42 8.38
N ILE A 56 2.35 3.27 8.04
CA ILE A 56 3.34 3.81 8.98
C ILE A 56 2.67 4.70 10.04
N ASP A 57 1.79 5.61 9.64
CA ASP A 57 1.08 6.52 10.55
C ASP A 57 0.22 5.76 11.57
N PHE A 58 -0.38 4.65 11.14
CA PHE A 58 -1.14 3.73 12.00
C PHE A 58 -0.27 2.71 12.76
N LYS A 59 1.06 2.72 12.53
CA LYS A 59 2.04 1.78 13.11
C LYS A 59 1.75 0.32 12.82
N ASP A 60 1.09 0.03 11.70
CA ASP A 60 0.85 -1.34 11.22
C ASP A 60 2.04 -1.79 10.36
N TRP A 61 3.13 -2.13 11.05
CA TRP A 61 4.40 -2.49 10.42
C TRP A 61 4.33 -3.78 9.60
N ASP A 62 3.46 -4.71 10.02
CA ASP A 62 3.23 -5.95 9.28
C ASP A 62 2.60 -5.66 7.92
N MET A 63 1.56 -4.81 7.88
CA MET A 63 0.99 -4.37 6.60
C MET A 63 1.95 -3.52 5.78
N ALA A 64 2.69 -2.59 6.40
CA ALA A 64 3.68 -1.77 5.71
C ALA A 64 4.72 -2.65 4.99
N MET A 65 5.24 -3.67 5.67
CA MET A 65 6.21 -4.61 5.10
C MET A 65 5.62 -5.49 3.99
N LYS A 66 4.38 -5.97 4.17
CA LYS A 66 3.70 -6.75 3.13
C LYS A 66 3.40 -5.89 1.89
N ALA A 67 3.00 -4.64 2.07
CA ALA A 67 2.77 -3.69 0.99
C ALA A 67 4.08 -3.34 0.26
N TRP A 68 5.16 -3.08 1.00
CA TRP A 68 6.49 -2.86 0.43
C TRP A 68 6.94 -4.03 -0.43
N LYS A 69 6.76 -5.27 0.06
CA LYS A 69 7.11 -6.47 -0.71
C LYS A 69 6.34 -6.54 -2.03
N ILE A 70 5.04 -6.25 -2.02
CA ILE A 70 4.24 -6.20 -3.26
C ILE A 70 4.83 -5.17 -4.24
N MET A 71 5.15 -3.98 -3.75
CA MET A 71 5.72 -2.90 -4.58
C MET A 71 7.09 -3.31 -5.15
N ALA A 72 7.99 -3.83 -4.31
CA ALA A 72 9.32 -4.26 -4.68
C ALA A 72 9.33 -5.41 -5.69
N ASP A 73 8.53 -6.46 -5.44
CA ASP A 73 8.43 -7.63 -6.31
C ASP A 73 7.87 -7.27 -7.70
N ASN A 74 7.17 -6.14 -7.83
CA ASN A 74 6.58 -5.65 -9.08
C ASN A 74 7.34 -4.46 -9.69
N GLY A 75 8.53 -4.12 -9.17
CA GLY A 75 9.34 -3.02 -9.68
C GLY A 75 8.76 -1.61 -9.44
N ILE A 76 7.79 -1.48 -8.53
CA ILE A 76 7.20 -0.21 -8.11
C ILE A 76 7.99 0.36 -6.93
N VAL A 77 9.30 0.51 -7.10
CA VAL A 77 10.19 1.02 -6.06
C VAL A 77 10.53 2.46 -6.37
N GLU A 78 9.79 3.38 -5.77
CA GLU A 78 10.17 4.78 -5.77
C GLU A 78 10.97 5.13 -4.51
N GLU A 79 11.94 6.03 -4.68
CA GLU A 79 12.81 6.50 -3.60
C GLU A 79 12.00 7.03 -2.40
N GLU A 80 10.87 7.70 -2.67
CA GLU A 80 9.99 8.23 -1.63
C GLU A 80 9.33 7.14 -0.76
N VAL A 81 8.89 6.03 -1.38
CA VAL A 81 8.36 4.87 -0.64
C VAL A 81 9.44 4.26 0.25
N ALA A 82 10.64 4.08 -0.31
CA ALA A 82 11.78 3.50 0.40
C ALA A 82 12.17 4.35 1.61
N ASN A 83 12.27 5.67 1.42
CA ASN A 83 12.59 6.63 2.47
C ASN A 83 11.55 6.62 3.59
N SER A 84 10.26 6.54 3.24
CA SER A 84 9.18 6.46 4.24
C SER A 84 9.34 5.21 5.12
N LEU A 85 9.66 4.07 4.53
CA LEU A 85 9.86 2.81 5.26
C LEU A 85 11.08 2.90 6.20
N VAL A 86 12.20 3.48 5.75
CA VAL A 86 13.40 3.67 6.57
C VAL A 86 13.12 4.56 7.79
N ILE A 87 12.48 5.72 7.58
CA ILE A 87 12.09 6.64 8.67
C ILE A 87 11.15 5.94 9.66
N GLY A 88 10.24 5.10 9.15
CA GLY A 88 9.37 4.28 9.97
C GLY A 88 10.14 3.34 10.89
N PHE A 89 11.13 2.61 10.37
CA PHE A 89 11.97 1.72 11.15
C PHE A 89 12.81 2.45 12.22
N GLU A 90 13.40 3.60 11.88
CA GLU A 90 14.13 4.41 12.86
C GLU A 90 13.22 4.86 14.02
N THR A 91 11.98 5.25 13.70
CA THR A 91 10.97 5.64 14.69
C THR A 91 10.57 4.47 15.60
N MET A 92 10.54 3.24 15.07
CA MET A 92 10.32 2.03 15.87
C MET A 92 11.50 1.77 16.81
N ALA A 93 12.73 1.81 16.31
CA ALA A 93 13.94 1.51 17.06
C ALA A 93 14.22 2.53 18.17
N GLY A 94 13.96 3.83 17.92
CA GLY A 94 14.16 4.90 18.90
C GLY A 94 13.27 4.82 20.16
N ARG A 95 12.21 4.00 20.14
CA ARG A 95 11.34 3.77 21.31
C ARG A 95 11.83 2.64 22.22
N GLY A 96 12.85 1.87 21.81
CA GLY A 96 13.45 0.79 22.61
C GLY A 96 14.64 1.21 23.47
N GLY A 97 15.06 2.48 23.43
CA GLY A 97 16.31 2.99 24.02
C GLY A 97 16.19 3.78 25.33
N LEU A 98 15.09 3.65 26.07
CA LEU A 98 14.96 4.24 27.41
C LEU A 98 14.42 3.19 28.38
N ASN A 99 15.34 2.40 28.94
CA ASN A 99 15.24 1.74 30.25
C ASN A 99 16.65 1.44 30.75
#